data_AF-N4V220-F1
#
_entry.id   AF-N4V220-F1
#
_cell.length_a   1.000
_cell.length_b   1.000
_cell.length_c   1.000
_cell.angle_alpha   90.00
_cell.angle_beta   90.00
_cell.angle_gamma   90.00
#
_symmetry.space_group_name_H-M   'P 1'
#
loop_
_entity.id
_entity.type
_entity.pdbx_description
1 polymer ?
#
loop_
_entity_poly.entity_id
_entity_poly.type
_entity_poly.pdbx_seq_one_letter_code
_entity_poly.pdbx_strand_id
1 'polypeptide(L)'
;MASYADIASKGPKQTPEEAAAPPPPEISVDGTASTASLVDVDLPSVHTVPSDFNEQEVKTETQADRIEREENARAEADLAKKKATGKARKADSWLTRQFASLSDGSAGALAISNLVGVIGLSGFLGYKAWGLYERGRLSWQSVGLGLGILGVVGLGEGALGRYLYKTKGKK
;
A
#
# COMPACT_ATOMS: atom_id res chain seq x y z
N MET A 1 37.09 9.17 -27.96
CA MET A 1 35.67 9.57 -28.01
C MET A 1 35.41 10.44 -26.79
N ALA A 2 35.07 11.72 -26.96
CA ALA A 2 34.88 12.62 -25.83
C ALA A 2 33.63 12.23 -25.03
N SER A 3 33.69 12.33 -23.69
CA SER A 3 32.55 12.01 -22.82
C SER A 3 31.46 13.07 -22.97
N TYR A 4 30.19 12.68 -22.82
CA TYR A 4 29.04 13.61 -22.84
C TYR A 4 29.20 14.72 -21.79
N ALA A 5 29.87 14.41 -20.67
CA ALA A 5 30.19 15.37 -19.62
C ALA A 5 31.20 16.45 -20.05
N ASP A 6 32.17 16.11 -20.92
CA ASP A 6 33.18 17.05 -21.42
C ASP A 6 32.61 18.04 -22.45
N ILE A 7 31.52 17.66 -23.12
CA ILE A 7 30.83 18.50 -24.10
C ILE A 7 29.86 19.44 -23.36
N ALA A 8 29.18 18.95 -22.32
CA ALA A 8 28.24 19.74 -21.52
C ALA A 8 28.92 20.85 -20.70
N SER A 9 30.16 20.63 -20.24
CA SER A 9 30.91 21.62 -19.45
C SER A 9 31.44 22.82 -20.26
N LYS A 10 31.34 22.79 -21.59
CA LYS A 10 31.78 23.86 -22.50
C LYS A 10 30.66 24.79 -22.96
N GLY A 11 29.48 24.70 -22.34
CA GLY A 11 28.38 25.62 -22.60
C GLY A 11 28.72 27.08 -22.23
N PRO A 12 27.99 28.06 -22.81
CA PRO A 12 28.15 29.47 -22.44
C PRO A 12 27.93 29.64 -20.94
N LYS A 13 28.89 30.25 -20.25
CA LYS A 13 28.78 30.53 -18.81
C LYS A 13 27.79 31.69 -18.62
N GLN A 14 26.79 31.47 -17.78
CA GLN A 14 25.82 32.50 -17.40
C GLN A 14 26.55 33.70 -16.80
N THR A 15 26.17 34.90 -17.20
CA THR A 15 26.73 36.12 -16.62
C THR A 15 26.29 36.27 -15.16
N PRO A 16 27.09 36.90 -14.29
CA PRO A 16 26.70 37.08 -12.88
C PRO A 16 25.39 37.87 -12.72
N GLU A 17 25.06 38.73 -13.68
CA GLU A 17 23.80 39.47 -13.72
C GLU A 17 22.59 38.57 -14.06
N GLU A 18 22.73 37.60 -14.97
CA GLU A 18 21.68 36.62 -15.25
C GLU A 18 21.49 35.60 -14.12
N ALA A 19 22.54 35.31 -13.35
CA ALA A 19 22.48 34.39 -12.21
C ALA A 19 21.85 35.01 -10.96
N ALA A 20 21.64 36.32 -10.95
CA ALA A 20 21.00 37.02 -9.85
C ALA A 20 19.49 36.71 -9.81
N ALA A 21 18.99 36.40 -8.61
CA ALA A 21 17.55 36.29 -8.40
C ALA A 21 16.88 37.68 -8.59
N PRO A 22 15.64 37.74 -9.12
CA PRO A 22 14.90 38.98 -9.19
C PRO A 22 14.78 39.62 -7.80
N PRO A 23 14.91 40.96 -7.67
CA PRO A 23 14.71 41.62 -6.39
C PRO A 23 13.29 41.36 -5.87
N PRO A 24 13.11 41.11 -4.56
CA PRO A 24 11.79 40.90 -3.98
C PRO A 24 10.95 42.17 -4.14
N PRO A 25 9.63 42.05 -4.37
CA PRO A 25 8.75 43.21 -4.47
C PRO A 25 8.75 43.96 -3.13
N GLU A 26 9.09 45.25 -3.17
CA GLU A 26 9.01 46.13 -2.01
C GLU A 26 7.55 46.56 -1.77
N ILE A 27 7.11 46.43 -0.52
CA ILE A 27 5.77 46.86 -0.09
C ILE A 27 5.90 48.32 0.34
N SER A 28 5.26 49.24 -0.38
CA SER A 28 5.19 50.66 -0.01
C SER A 28 4.36 50.82 1.26
N VAL A 29 5.00 51.11 2.39
CA VAL A 29 4.34 51.36 3.69
C VAL A 29 3.99 52.85 3.82
N ASP A 30 3.27 53.40 2.84
CA ASP A 30 2.75 54.77 2.91
C ASP A 30 1.34 54.74 3.52
N GLY A 31 1.29 54.57 4.83
CA GLY A 31 0.06 54.63 5.59
C GLY A 31 0.28 54.18 7.01
N THR A 32 0.13 55.11 7.98
CA THR A 32 -0.07 54.79 9.38
C THR A 32 -1.18 53.74 9.49
N ALA A 33 -0.80 52.49 9.75
CA ALA A 33 -1.73 51.40 9.96
C ALA A 33 -2.56 51.72 11.22
N SER A 34 -3.79 52.17 11.01
CA SER A 34 -4.76 52.45 12.07
C SER A 34 -4.98 51.20 12.91
N THR A 35 -4.38 51.15 14.10
CA THR A 35 -4.57 50.09 15.10
C THR A 35 -5.93 50.18 15.81
N ALA A 36 -6.86 51.00 15.31
CA ALA A 36 -8.08 51.42 16.01
C ALA A 36 -9.28 50.47 15.83
N SER A 37 -9.20 49.44 14.97
CA SER A 37 -10.30 48.49 14.76
C SER A 37 -9.97 47.03 15.12
N LEU A 38 -8.96 46.79 15.96
CA LEU A 38 -8.66 45.46 16.48
C LEU A 38 -9.38 45.19 17.81
N VAL A 39 -10.64 45.60 17.90
CA VAL A 39 -11.55 45.27 19.00
C VAL A 39 -12.67 44.41 18.41
N ASP A 40 -12.36 43.15 18.21
CA ASP A 40 -13.35 42.09 18.35
C ASP A 40 -12.89 41.22 19.53
N VAL A 41 -13.22 41.70 20.73
CA VAL A 41 -12.90 41.10 22.03
C VAL A 41 -14.19 40.53 22.62
N ASP A 42 -15.05 39.96 21.78
CA ASP A 42 -16.21 39.17 22.23
C ASP A 42 -15.93 37.65 22.18
N LEU A 43 -14.65 37.27 22.15
CA LEU A 43 -14.21 35.90 22.43
C LEU A 43 -14.09 35.72 23.95
N PRO A 44 -14.67 34.67 24.54
CA PRO A 44 -14.46 34.36 25.95
C PRO A 44 -12.94 34.20 26.20
N SER A 45 -12.37 35.18 26.88
CA SER A 45 -10.93 35.46 26.96
C SER A 45 -10.10 34.42 27.73
N VAL A 46 -10.71 33.35 28.25
CA VAL A 46 -9.98 32.33 28.99
C VAL A 46 -10.59 30.96 28.72
N HIS A 47 -9.89 30.13 27.94
CA HIS A 47 -10.03 28.69 28.05
C HIS A 47 -9.56 28.30 29.46
N THR A 48 -10.49 28.20 30.41
CA THR A 48 -10.18 27.71 31.74
C THR A 48 -9.84 26.24 31.63
N VAL A 49 -8.56 25.93 31.87
CA VAL A 49 -8.09 24.55 31.94
C VAL A 49 -8.75 23.89 33.15
N PRO A 50 -9.39 22.72 32.99
CA PRO A 50 -9.94 21.96 34.11
C PRO A 50 -8.88 21.68 35.18
N SER A 51 -9.27 21.66 36.46
CA SER A 51 -8.33 21.48 37.59
C SER A 51 -7.60 20.12 37.56
N ASP A 52 -8.18 19.14 36.89
CA ASP A 52 -7.69 17.78 36.69
C ASP A 52 -6.78 17.63 35.45
N PHE A 53 -6.50 18.69 34.70
CA PHE A 53 -5.67 18.64 33.48
C PHE A 53 -4.27 18.03 33.68
N ASN A 54 -3.70 18.19 34.87
CA ASN A 54 -2.41 17.58 35.19
C ASN A 54 -2.48 16.07 35.37
N GLU A 55 -3.63 15.55 35.82
CA GLU A 55 -3.90 14.14 36.09
C GLU A 55 -4.38 13.39 34.83
N GLN A 56 -4.90 14.11 33.83
CA GLN A 56 -5.34 13.51 32.56
C GLN A 56 -4.17 12.93 31.76
N GLU A 57 -4.32 11.68 31.30
CA GLU A 57 -3.36 10.98 30.43
C GLU A 57 -3.32 11.61 29.02
N VAL A 58 -4.47 12.09 28.53
CA VAL A 58 -4.62 12.73 27.23
C VAL A 58 -5.02 14.18 27.41
N LYS A 59 -4.06 15.09 27.24
CA LYS A 59 -4.24 16.53 27.56
C LYS A 59 -4.73 17.37 26.39
N THR A 60 -4.74 16.82 25.18
CA THR A 60 -5.06 17.56 23.96
C THR A 60 -5.91 16.70 23.05
N GLU A 61 -6.85 17.31 22.33
CA GLU A 61 -7.69 16.63 21.35
C GLU A 61 -6.84 15.95 20.27
N THR A 62 -5.74 16.57 19.84
CA THR A 62 -4.81 15.98 18.85
C THR A 62 -4.12 14.70 19.37
N GLN A 63 -3.89 14.58 20.68
CA GLN A 63 -3.39 13.33 21.26
C GLN A 63 -4.49 12.26 21.32
N ALA A 64 -5.73 12.65 21.65
CA ALA A 64 -6.87 11.74 21.63
C ALA A 64 -7.08 11.16 20.22
N ASP A 65 -7.11 12.01 19.20
CA ASP A 65 -7.25 11.62 17.79
C ASP A 65 -6.15 10.67 17.33
N ARG A 66 -4.92 10.85 17.83
CA ARG A 66 -3.80 9.96 17.53
C ARG A 66 -4.00 8.58 18.16
N ILE A 67 -4.38 8.54 19.43
CA ILE A 67 -4.62 7.29 20.17
C ILE A 67 -5.77 6.52 19.53
N GLU A 68 -6.87 7.19 19.20
CA GLU A 68 -8.02 6.57 18.53
C GLU A 68 -7.63 6.00 17.16
N ARG A 69 -6.83 6.72 16.37
CA ARG A 69 -6.36 6.22 15.07
C ARG A 69 -5.43 5.01 15.23
N GLU A 70 -4.53 5.03 16.21
CA GLU A 70 -3.64 3.91 16.49
C GLU A 70 -4.39 2.69 17.02
N GLU A 71 -5.41 2.88 17.86
CA GLU A 71 -6.27 1.80 18.38
C GLU A 71 -7.11 1.19 17.26
N ASN A 72 -7.77 2.01 16.43
CA ASN A 72 -8.53 1.55 15.28
C ASN A 72 -7.63 0.76 14.31
N ALA A 73 -6.42 1.24 14.02
CA ALA A 73 -5.47 0.52 13.18
C ALA A 73 -5.05 -0.83 13.79
N ARG A 74 -4.87 -0.91 15.11
CA ARG A 74 -4.56 -2.17 15.82
C ARG A 74 -5.74 -3.14 15.78
N ALA A 75 -6.95 -2.66 16.04
CA ALA A 75 -8.17 -3.46 15.98
C ALA A 75 -8.41 -4.02 14.58
N GLU A 76 -8.26 -3.19 13.54
CA GLU A 76 -8.34 -3.62 12.14
C GLU A 76 -7.27 -4.64 11.80
N ALA A 77 -6.03 -4.43 12.23
CA ALA A 77 -4.93 -5.37 12.02
C ALA A 77 -5.21 -6.73 12.68
N ASP A 78 -5.76 -6.74 13.90
CA ASP A 78 -6.08 -7.99 14.61
C ASP A 78 -7.29 -8.70 14.01
N LEU A 79 -8.31 -7.97 13.54
CA LEU A 79 -9.40 -8.54 12.77
C LEU A 79 -8.90 -9.11 11.44
N ALA A 80 -7.99 -8.42 10.75
CA ALA A 80 -7.37 -8.90 9.53
C ALA A 80 -6.55 -10.18 9.79
N LYS A 81 -5.77 -10.24 10.88
CA LYS A 81 -5.06 -11.46 11.31
C LYS A 81 -6.02 -12.61 11.61
N LYS A 82 -7.11 -12.37 12.34
CA LYS A 82 -8.13 -13.40 12.62
C LYS A 82 -8.80 -13.91 11.34
N LYS A 83 -9.13 -13.02 10.41
CA LYS A 83 -9.67 -13.38 9.08
C LYS A 83 -8.65 -14.17 8.27
N ALA A 84 -7.38 -13.75 8.28
CA ALA A 84 -6.29 -14.43 7.57
C ALA A 84 -6.06 -15.85 8.13
N THR A 85 -5.99 -16.01 9.45
CA THR A 85 -5.84 -17.33 10.09
C THR A 85 -7.05 -18.24 9.84
N GLY A 86 -8.27 -17.69 9.87
CA GLY A 86 -9.48 -18.42 9.51
C GLY A 86 -9.49 -18.89 8.05
N LYS A 87 -9.04 -18.05 7.12
CA LYS A 87 -8.86 -18.41 5.70
C LYS A 87 -7.77 -19.46 5.52
N ALA A 88 -6.65 -19.32 6.21
CA ALA A 88 -5.54 -20.28 6.16
C ALA A 88 -5.99 -21.67 6.61
N ARG A 89 -6.73 -21.77 7.73
CA ARG A 89 -7.29 -23.05 8.20
C ARG A 89 -8.28 -23.68 7.22
N LYS A 90 -9.09 -22.86 6.54
CA LYS A 90 -10.01 -23.35 5.50
C LYS A 90 -9.27 -23.84 4.26
N ALA A 91 -8.22 -23.13 3.86
CA ALA A 91 -7.38 -23.54 2.73
C ALA A 91 -6.66 -24.85 3.06
N ASP A 92 -6.12 -24.97 4.27
CA ASP A 92 -5.43 -26.18 4.75
C ASP A 92 -6.37 -27.40 4.82
N SER A 93 -7.58 -27.22 5.36
CA SER A 93 -8.58 -28.30 5.38
C SER A 93 -9.05 -28.70 3.97
N TRP A 94 -9.18 -27.72 3.06
CA TRP A 94 -9.48 -27.99 1.65
C TRP A 94 -8.34 -28.77 0.97
N LEU A 95 -7.09 -28.33 1.14
CA LEU A 95 -5.90 -29.00 0.60
C LEU A 95 -5.78 -30.44 1.12
N THR A 96 -5.95 -30.64 2.43
CA THR A 96 -5.93 -31.96 3.07
C THR A 96 -6.98 -32.88 2.44
N ARG A 97 -8.20 -32.37 2.20
CA ARG A 97 -9.27 -33.14 1.57
C ARG A 97 -8.98 -33.46 0.10
N GLN A 98 -8.39 -32.53 -0.64
CA GLN A 98 -7.95 -32.79 -2.01
C GLN A 98 -6.85 -33.84 -2.05
N PHE A 99 -5.86 -33.75 -1.17
CA PHE A 99 -4.76 -34.71 -1.11
C PHE A 99 -5.25 -36.11 -0.73
N ALA A 100 -6.15 -36.20 0.25
CA ALA A 100 -6.81 -37.46 0.59
C ALA A 100 -7.56 -38.08 -0.61
N SER A 101 -8.30 -37.27 -1.38
CA SER A 101 -8.99 -37.75 -2.57
C SER A 101 -8.04 -38.24 -3.67
N LEU A 102 -6.82 -37.70 -3.72
CA LEU A 102 -5.80 -38.13 -4.66
C LEU A 102 -5.11 -39.43 -4.19
N SER A 103 -4.93 -39.62 -2.89
CA SER A 103 -4.31 -40.82 -2.31
C SER A 103 -5.21 -42.05 -2.29
N ASP A 104 -6.53 -41.88 -2.35
CA ASP A 104 -7.52 -42.97 -2.37
C ASP A 104 -7.53 -43.77 -3.70
N GLY A 105 -6.48 -43.66 -4.52
CA GLY A 105 -6.28 -44.43 -5.76
C GLY A 105 -7.13 -43.99 -6.96
N SER A 106 -7.98 -42.97 -6.80
CA SER A 106 -8.88 -42.45 -7.84
C SER A 106 -8.28 -41.32 -8.70
N ALA A 107 -7.05 -40.89 -8.40
CA ALA A 107 -6.38 -39.80 -9.11
C ALA A 107 -5.94 -40.24 -10.52
N GLY A 108 -6.55 -39.66 -11.56
CA GLY A 108 -6.08 -39.81 -12.93
C GLY A 108 -4.70 -39.15 -13.13
N ALA A 109 -3.89 -39.67 -14.05
CA ALA A 109 -2.56 -39.14 -14.38
C ALA A 109 -2.54 -37.62 -14.67
N LEU A 110 -3.64 -37.09 -15.23
CA LEU A 110 -3.83 -35.66 -15.47
C LEU A 110 -3.88 -34.85 -14.17
N ALA A 111 -4.51 -35.36 -13.10
CA ALA A 111 -4.57 -34.67 -11.81
C ALA A 111 -3.18 -34.55 -11.17
N ILE A 112 -2.38 -35.62 -11.24
CA ILE A 112 -1.00 -35.63 -10.76
C ILE A 112 -0.14 -34.65 -11.54
N SER A 113 -0.25 -34.64 -12.88
CA SER A 113 0.53 -33.72 -13.73
C SER A 113 0.24 -32.23 -13.45
N ASN A 114 -1.04 -31.87 -13.24
CA ASN A 114 -1.43 -30.51 -12.89
C ASN A 114 -0.91 -30.13 -11.49
N LEU A 115 -0.97 -31.06 -10.52
CA LEU A 115 -0.45 -30.83 -9.17
C LEU A 115 1.06 -30.54 -9.20
N VAL A 116 1.84 -31.34 -9.94
CA VAL A 116 3.28 -31.12 -10.12
C VAL A 116 3.54 -29.76 -10.77
N GLY A 117 2.77 -29.39 -11.79
CA GLY A 117 2.86 -28.08 -12.44
C GLY A 117 2.63 -26.92 -11.46
N VAL A 118 1.60 -27.00 -10.63
CA VAL A 118 1.28 -25.99 -9.62
C VAL A 118 2.37 -25.88 -8.56
N ILE A 119 2.87 -27.01 -8.03
CA ILE A 119 3.95 -27.03 -7.04
C ILE A 119 5.24 -26.46 -7.63
N GLY A 120 5.62 -26.87 -8.85
CA GLY A 120 6.82 -26.37 -9.52
C GLY A 120 6.76 -24.87 -9.80
N LEU A 121 5.64 -24.39 -10.35
CA LEU A 121 5.45 -22.98 -10.66
C LEU A 121 5.42 -22.11 -9.39
N SER A 122 4.72 -22.54 -8.35
CA SER A 122 4.66 -21.83 -7.06
C SER A 122 6.02 -21.79 -6.37
N GLY A 123 6.77 -22.89 -6.36
CA GLY A 123 8.13 -22.93 -5.82
C GLY A 123 9.09 -22.00 -6.56
N PHE A 124 9.04 -21.98 -7.89
CA PHE A 124 9.88 -21.08 -8.71
C PHE A 124 9.56 -19.60 -8.46
N LEU A 125 8.27 -19.24 -8.43
CA LEU A 125 7.82 -17.88 -8.14
C LEU A 125 8.22 -17.45 -6.72
N GLY A 126 8.07 -18.33 -5.73
CA GLY A 126 8.48 -18.10 -4.35
C GLY A 126 9.98 -17.85 -4.21
N TYR A 127 10.82 -18.68 -4.86
CA TYR A 127 12.27 -18.51 -4.86
C TYR A 127 12.71 -17.17 -5.49
N LYS A 128 12.09 -16.77 -6.61
CA LYS A 128 12.34 -15.47 -7.26
C LYS A 128 11.90 -14.30 -6.39
N ALA A 129 10.74 -14.38 -5.74
CA ALA A 129 10.23 -13.35 -4.84
C ALA A 129 11.14 -13.18 -3.61
N TRP A 130 11.61 -14.29 -3.03
CA TRP A 130 12.57 -14.27 -1.92
C TRP A 130 13.87 -13.56 -2.31
N GLY A 131 14.44 -13.89 -3.48
CA GLY A 131 15.64 -13.21 -3.97
C GLY A 131 15.44 -11.72 -4.27
N LEU A 132 14.23 -11.28 -4.64
CA LEU A 132 13.89 -9.87 -4.79
C LEU A 132 13.76 -9.17 -3.42
N TYR A 133 13.22 -9.86 -2.42
CA TYR A 133 13.10 -9.36 -1.05
C TYR A 133 14.46 -9.15 -0.38
N GLU A 134 15.36 -10.15 -0.42
CA GLU A 134 16.70 -10.04 0.15
C GLU A 134 17.52 -8.89 -0.46
N ARG A 135 17.29 -8.59 -1.74
CA ARG A 135 17.96 -7.50 -2.45
C ARG A 135 17.31 -6.13 -2.23
N GLY A 136 16.25 -6.04 -1.43
CA GLY A 136 15.48 -4.81 -1.24
C GLY A 136 14.76 -4.32 -2.52
N ARG A 137 14.60 -5.20 -3.52
CA ARG A 137 14.02 -4.88 -4.84
C ARG A 137 12.57 -5.35 -4.99
N LEU A 138 11.96 -5.84 -3.91
CA LEU A 138 10.54 -6.19 -3.89
C LEU A 138 9.70 -4.90 -3.92
N SER A 139 9.34 -4.46 -5.12
CA SER A 139 8.52 -3.27 -5.33
C SER A 139 7.03 -3.62 -5.31
N TRP A 140 6.18 -2.64 -4.98
CA TRP A 140 4.72 -2.78 -5.13
C TRP A 140 4.31 -3.08 -6.58
N GLN A 141 5.10 -2.65 -7.57
CA GLN A 141 4.89 -3.01 -8.98
C GLN A 141 5.10 -4.50 -9.21
N SER A 142 6.11 -5.10 -8.59
CA SER A 142 6.38 -6.55 -8.67
C SER A 142 5.26 -7.35 -7.99
N VAL A 143 4.77 -6.88 -6.85
CA VAL A 143 3.62 -7.47 -6.15
C VAL A 143 2.35 -7.35 -7.00
N GLY A 144 2.09 -6.17 -7.56
CA GLY A 144 0.95 -5.90 -8.44
C GLY A 144 0.96 -6.75 -9.71
N LEU A 145 2.13 -6.95 -10.33
CA LEU A 145 2.28 -7.86 -11.47
C LEU A 145 1.96 -9.31 -11.08
N GLY A 146 2.45 -9.76 -9.91
CA GLY A 146 2.13 -11.10 -9.40
C GLY A 146 0.63 -11.31 -9.17
N LEU A 147 -0.03 -10.33 -8.53
CA LEU A 147 -1.48 -10.35 -8.35
C LEU A 147 -2.24 -10.30 -9.69
N GLY A 148 -1.73 -9.56 -10.67
CA GLY A 148 -2.31 -9.49 -12.02
C GLY A 148 -2.29 -10.84 -12.73
N ILE A 149 -1.17 -11.56 -12.68
CA ILE A 149 -1.04 -12.91 -13.26
C ILE A 149 -2.03 -13.87 -12.60
N LEU A 150 -2.12 -13.87 -11.27
CA LEU A 150 -3.08 -14.71 -10.53
C LEU A 150 -4.54 -14.36 -10.88
N GLY A 151 -4.84 -13.07 -11.06
CA GLY A 151 -6.14 -12.59 -11.50
C GLY A 151 -6.54 -13.11 -12.89
N VAL A 152 -5.62 -13.08 -13.86
CA VAL A 152 -5.86 -13.61 -15.22
C VAL A 152 -6.13 -15.11 -15.19
N VAL A 153 -5.37 -15.88 -14.41
CA VAL A 153 -5.58 -17.33 -14.27
C VAL A 153 -6.96 -17.63 -13.66
N GLY A 154 -7.33 -16.91 -12.59
CA GLY A 154 -8.64 -17.09 -11.95
C GLY A 154 -9.83 -16.75 -12.85
N LEU A 155 -9.70 -15.72 -13.70
CA LEU A 155 -10.72 -15.40 -14.70
C LEU A 155 -10.81 -16.46 -15.81
N GLY A 156 -9.69 -17.08 -16.18
CA GLY A 156 -9.62 -18.17 -17.15
C GLY A 156 -10.40 -19.41 -16.71
N GLU A 157 -10.22 -19.86 -15.46
CA GLU A 157 -11.00 -20.97 -14.89
C GLU A 157 -12.49 -20.63 -14.77
N GLY A 158 -12.84 -19.39 -14.39
CA GLY A 158 -14.23 -18.94 -14.30
C GLY A 158 -14.96 -18.95 -15.64
N ALA A 159 -14.28 -18.55 -16.73
CA ALA A 159 -14.83 -18.56 -18.07
C ALA A 159 -14.98 -19.98 -18.63
N LEU A 160 -13.96 -20.83 -18.44
CA LEU A 160 -13.97 -22.22 -18.90
C LEU A 160 -14.99 -23.07 -18.12
N GLY A 161 -15.07 -22.89 -16.80
CA GLY A 161 -16.06 -23.55 -15.95
C GLY A 161 -17.49 -23.16 -16.33
N ARG A 162 -17.75 -21.87 -16.58
CA ARG A 162 -19.07 -21.39 -17.05
C ARG A 162 -19.42 -21.93 -18.43
N TYR A 163 -18.44 -22.04 -19.34
CA TYR A 163 -18.62 -22.60 -20.68
C TYR A 163 -18.94 -24.10 -20.62
N LEU A 164 -18.15 -24.88 -19.87
CA LEU A 164 -18.36 -26.33 -19.67
C LEU A 164 -19.69 -26.65 -19.00
N TYR A 165 -20.09 -25.89 -17.97
CA TYR A 165 -21.38 -26.09 -17.29
C TYR A 165 -22.57 -25.78 -18.22
N LYS A 166 -22.46 -24.74 -19.05
CA LYS A 166 -23.47 -24.39 -20.06
C LYS A 166 -23.60 -25.45 -21.16
N THR A 167 -22.52 -26.15 -21.49
CA THR A 167 -22.55 -27.27 -22.45
C THR A 167 -23.07 -28.58 -21.83
N LYS A 168 -22.92 -28.78 -20.51
CA LYS A 168 -23.36 -29.99 -19.81
C LYS A 168 -24.83 -29.94 -19.38
N GLY A 169 -25.42 -28.75 -19.23
CA GLY A 169 -26.85 -28.54 -18.96
C GLY A 169 -27.79 -28.67 -20.17
N LYS A 170 -27.27 -29.08 -21.34
CA LYS A 170 -28.07 -29.48 -22.51
C LYS A 170 -27.90 -30.98 -22.76
N LYS A 171 -28.36 -31.81 -21.82
CA LYS A 171 -28.74 -33.20 -22.06
C LYS A 171 -29.92 -33.53 -21.15
#